data_AF-A0A8T7AR63-F1
#
_entry.id   AF-A0A8T7AR63-F1
#
_cell.length_a   1.000
_cell.length_b   1.000
_cell.length_c   1.000
_cell.angle_alpha   90.00
_cell.angle_beta   90.00
_cell.angle_gamma   90.00
#
_symmetry.space_group_name_H-M   'P 1'
#
loop_
_entity.id
_entity.type
_entity.pdbx_description
1 polymer ?
#
loop_
_entity_poly.entity_id
_entity_poly.type
_entity_poly.pdbx_seq_one_letter_code
_entity_poly.pdbx_strand_id
1 'polypeptide(L)'
;MTNHLPTTTRRALGVACIALMLTACAGLSASDDEELANMDLVNMDLVNMYKEHAGDSPVPSPVAWTEPVQPVTGKAVSYTSVDGKPVTGWLARPVGAADDLPALIVIHQWWGLDDSIRRAAERLAGQGYTALAVDLYNGVVAEKPPQAMKISRTVSKNKAAGLANISDAIAYLKANGATKIGVIGWCMGGRWSLFTALEFPQDIDASIIYYGGVTDDQEELAVLDMPVLGIFAGNDFIVPPKKAYRFAAAMEDLKKDLEFYMYRDADHAFSNPSGQDYNPEAAADAWEKTTDFLKRNL
;
A
#
# COMPACT_ATOMS: atom_id res chain seq x y z
N MET A 1 -81.62 -22.95 -31.19
CA MET A 1 -80.64 -23.81 -31.86
C MET A 1 -79.37 -23.79 -31.03
N THR A 2 -78.90 -24.98 -30.73
CA THR A 2 -78.15 -25.36 -29.53
C THR A 2 -76.64 -25.32 -29.73
N ASN A 3 -75.95 -25.58 -28.62
CA ASN A 3 -74.59 -26.11 -28.46
C ASN A 3 -73.51 -25.07 -28.15
N HIS A 4 -72.56 -25.32 -27.25
CA HIS A 4 -72.40 -26.20 -26.10
C HIS A 4 -71.06 -25.76 -25.50
N LEU A 5 -70.98 -25.50 -24.19
CA LEU A 5 -69.73 -25.68 -23.45
C LEU A 5 -69.53 -27.19 -23.20
N PRO A 6 -68.28 -27.68 -23.09
CA PRO A 6 -67.80 -28.02 -21.76
C PRO A 6 -66.28 -27.83 -21.48
N THR A 7 -66.01 -27.25 -20.30
CA THR A 7 -65.12 -27.67 -19.18
C THR A 7 -63.81 -28.47 -19.38
N THR A 8 -62.74 -27.85 -18.85
CA THR A 8 -61.70 -28.34 -17.89
C THR A 8 -60.77 -29.52 -18.22
N THR A 9 -59.44 -29.28 -18.11
CA THR A 9 -58.49 -30.10 -17.30
C THR A 9 -57.23 -29.30 -16.89
N ARG A 10 -56.71 -29.59 -15.67
CA ARG A 10 -55.51 -29.02 -14.99
C ARG A 10 -54.18 -29.69 -15.39
N ARG A 11 -53.08 -29.03 -14.95
CA ARG A 11 -51.66 -29.47 -14.74
C ARG A 11 -50.77 -29.34 -16.00
N ALA A 12 -49.50 -28.93 -15.95
CA ALA A 12 -48.47 -29.00 -14.90
C ALA A 12 -47.40 -27.90 -15.06
N LEU A 13 -46.61 -27.70 -13.99
CA LEU A 13 -45.34 -26.96 -13.95
C LEU A 13 -44.38 -27.36 -15.09
N GLY A 14 -43.70 -26.37 -15.66
CA GLY A 14 -42.53 -26.55 -16.50
C GLY A 14 -41.62 -25.33 -16.39
N VAL A 15 -40.69 -25.38 -15.43
CA VAL A 15 -39.53 -24.47 -15.34
C VAL A 15 -38.57 -24.87 -16.45
N ALA A 16 -38.17 -23.93 -17.31
CA ALA A 16 -37.11 -24.15 -18.29
C ALA A 16 -36.19 -22.93 -18.39
N CYS A 17 -35.06 -23.08 -17.71
CA CYS A 17 -33.72 -22.54 -17.95
C CYS A 17 -33.56 -21.19 -18.65
N ILE A 18 -33.18 -20.19 -17.85
CA ILE A 18 -32.39 -19.03 -18.29
C ILE A 18 -30.97 -19.56 -18.58
N ALA A 19 -30.57 -19.55 -19.85
CA ALA A 19 -29.19 -19.78 -20.24
C ALA A 19 -28.39 -18.49 -19.95
N LEU A 20 -27.63 -18.48 -18.85
CA LEU A 20 -26.58 -17.49 -18.62
C LEU A 20 -25.39 -17.80 -19.52
N MET A 21 -24.94 -16.80 -20.27
CA MET A 21 -23.64 -16.79 -20.94
C MET A 21 -22.54 -16.85 -19.87
N LEU A 22 -21.87 -18.00 -19.78
CA LEU A 22 -20.58 -18.13 -19.10
C LEU A 22 -19.50 -17.76 -20.12
N THR A 23 -19.03 -16.52 -20.06
CA THR A 23 -17.78 -16.11 -20.69
C THR A 23 -16.71 -15.86 -19.63
N ALA A 24 -15.63 -16.64 -19.75
CA ALA A 24 -14.29 -16.43 -19.21
C ALA A 24 -14.09 -16.48 -17.68
N CYS A 25 -14.06 -17.70 -17.12
CA CYS A 25 -13.10 -18.01 -16.05
C CYS A 25 -12.02 -18.92 -16.66
N ALA A 26 -10.88 -18.34 -17.00
CA ALA A 26 -9.67 -19.10 -17.30
C ALA A 26 -8.59 -18.65 -16.30
N GLY A 27 -8.23 -19.56 -15.38
CA GLY A 27 -6.96 -19.50 -14.67
C GLY A 27 -7.00 -19.38 -13.15
N LEU A 28 -7.68 -20.28 -12.44
CA LEU A 28 -7.23 -20.72 -11.11
C LEU A 28 -7.06 -22.25 -11.14
N SER A 29 -5.91 -22.74 -10.68
CA SER A 29 -5.71 -24.17 -10.44
C SER A 29 -6.37 -24.55 -9.12
N ALA A 30 -6.93 -25.76 -9.06
CA ALA A 30 -7.59 -26.29 -7.86
C ALA A 30 -6.72 -26.28 -6.59
N SER A 31 -5.39 -26.21 -6.72
CA SER A 31 -4.45 -26.04 -5.61
C SER A 31 -4.55 -24.68 -4.91
N ASP A 32 -4.87 -23.63 -5.66
CA ASP A 32 -4.87 -22.25 -5.16
C ASP A 32 -6.16 -22.01 -4.34
N ASP A 33 -7.27 -22.64 -4.75
CA ASP A 33 -8.55 -22.63 -4.03
C ASP A 33 -8.48 -23.37 -2.69
N GLU A 34 -7.69 -24.45 -2.61
CA GLU A 34 -7.53 -25.26 -1.39
C GLU A 34 -6.63 -24.57 -0.34
N GLU A 35 -5.65 -23.78 -0.79
CA GLU A 35 -4.78 -22.97 0.08
C GLU A 35 -5.54 -21.80 0.71
N LEU A 36 -6.42 -21.14 -0.06
CA LEU A 36 -7.25 -20.02 0.41
C LEU A 36 -8.27 -20.43 1.49
N ALA A 37 -8.72 -21.69 1.48
CA ALA A 37 -9.75 -22.20 2.40
C ALA A 37 -9.23 -22.50 3.82
N ASN A 38 -7.92 -22.65 4.02
CA ASN A 38 -7.32 -23.19 5.26
C ASN A 38 -6.50 -22.17 6.07
N MET A 39 -6.94 -20.92 6.12
CA MET A 39 -6.08 -19.77 6.40
C MET A 39 -6.56 -18.93 7.62
N ASP A 40 -5.75 -18.87 8.70
CA ASP A 40 -5.97 -18.08 9.95
C ASP A 40 -6.15 -16.55 9.79
N LEU A 41 -6.36 -15.77 10.85
CA LEU A 41 -6.65 -14.32 10.76
C LEU A 41 -5.58 -13.48 10.02
N VAL A 42 -4.29 -13.76 10.21
CA VAL A 42 -3.18 -13.13 9.43
C VAL A 42 -3.32 -13.46 7.94
N ASN A 43 -3.87 -14.63 7.65
CA ASN A 43 -4.12 -15.09 6.32
C ASN A 43 -5.41 -14.50 5.72
N MET A 44 -6.41 -14.10 6.54
CA MET A 44 -7.63 -13.44 6.06
C MET A 44 -7.34 -12.08 5.41
N ASP A 45 -6.46 -11.27 6.01
CA ASP A 45 -5.97 -10.01 5.39
C ASP A 45 -5.39 -10.28 3.99
N LEU A 46 -4.58 -11.33 3.85
CA LEU A 46 -3.95 -11.71 2.59
C LEU A 46 -4.95 -12.24 1.55
N VAL A 47 -6.02 -12.93 1.99
CA VAL A 47 -7.13 -13.35 1.12
C VAL A 47 -7.89 -12.13 0.60
N ASN A 48 -8.21 -11.18 1.48
CA ASN A 48 -8.89 -9.95 1.09
C ASN A 48 -8.02 -9.11 0.14
N MET A 49 -6.71 -8.99 0.43
CA MET A 49 -5.76 -8.35 -0.47
C MET A 49 -5.77 -8.97 -1.87
N TYR A 50 -5.76 -10.30 -1.96
CA TYR A 50 -5.81 -10.96 -3.24
C TYR A 50 -7.12 -10.75 -4.00
N LYS A 51 -8.26 -10.78 -3.28
CA LYS A 51 -9.57 -10.54 -3.90
C LYS A 51 -9.67 -9.12 -4.45
N GLU A 52 -9.26 -8.14 -3.67
CA GLU A 52 -9.26 -6.73 -4.08
C GLU A 52 -8.40 -6.54 -5.34
N HIS A 53 -7.18 -7.07 -5.32
CA HIS A 53 -6.22 -6.87 -6.40
C HIS A 53 -6.27 -7.95 -7.49
N ALA A 54 -7.30 -8.78 -7.55
CA ALA A 54 -7.35 -9.91 -8.49
C ALA A 54 -7.31 -9.45 -9.96
N GLY A 55 -7.83 -8.24 -10.24
CA GLY A 55 -7.83 -7.62 -11.56
C GLY A 55 -6.67 -6.68 -11.85
N ASP A 56 -5.76 -6.48 -10.89
CA ASP A 56 -4.68 -5.50 -10.99
C ASP A 56 -3.45 -6.04 -11.75
N SER A 57 -2.62 -5.10 -12.22
CA SER A 57 -1.32 -5.35 -12.84
C SER A 57 -0.26 -4.47 -12.17
N PRO A 58 1.02 -4.85 -12.17
CA PRO A 58 2.10 -3.96 -11.73
C PRO A 58 2.39 -2.82 -12.74
N VAL A 59 1.71 -2.79 -13.90
CA VAL A 59 1.96 -1.78 -14.94
C VAL A 59 1.20 -0.49 -14.62
N PRO A 60 1.88 0.62 -14.36
CA PRO A 60 1.21 1.87 -14.03
C PRO A 60 0.55 2.53 -15.24
N SER A 61 -0.60 3.15 -15.01
CA SER A 61 -1.25 4.06 -15.97
C SER A 61 -0.42 5.34 -16.20
N PRO A 62 -0.76 6.14 -17.23
CA PRO A 62 -0.05 7.38 -17.55
C PRO A 62 0.14 8.36 -16.39
N VAL A 63 -0.74 8.34 -15.39
CA VAL A 63 -0.69 9.27 -14.24
C VAL A 63 0.55 9.06 -13.36
N ALA A 64 1.14 7.86 -13.34
CA ALA A 64 2.40 7.61 -12.62
C ALA A 64 3.58 8.40 -13.22
N TRP A 65 3.45 8.84 -14.47
CA TRP A 65 4.46 9.62 -15.19
C TRP A 65 4.23 11.13 -15.05
N THR A 66 3.50 11.55 -14.01
CA THR A 66 3.41 12.96 -13.64
C THR A 66 4.82 13.45 -13.29
N GLU A 67 5.28 14.47 -14.02
CA GLU A 67 6.61 15.03 -13.84
C GLU A 67 6.80 15.64 -12.45
N PRO A 68 7.97 15.45 -11.83
CA PRO A 68 8.34 16.17 -10.62
C PRO A 68 8.29 17.69 -10.83
N VAL A 69 7.94 18.44 -9.79
CA VAL A 69 7.79 19.92 -9.88
C VAL A 69 9.10 20.68 -10.12
N GLN A 70 10.24 19.99 -9.99
CA GLN A 70 11.57 20.46 -10.38
C GLN A 70 12.41 19.27 -10.87
N PRO A 71 13.50 19.49 -11.63
CA PRO A 71 14.33 18.40 -12.14
C PRO A 71 14.92 17.52 -11.02
N VAL A 72 14.87 16.21 -11.21
CA VAL A 72 15.43 15.22 -10.29
C VAL A 72 16.36 14.25 -11.01
N THR A 73 17.23 13.61 -10.24
CA THR A 73 17.93 12.40 -10.64
C THR A 73 17.31 11.21 -9.92
N GLY A 74 17.23 10.06 -10.59
CA GLY A 74 16.88 8.78 -10.00
C GLY A 74 17.94 7.74 -10.40
N LYS A 75 18.44 6.97 -9.43
CA LYS A 75 19.41 5.90 -9.71
C LYS A 75 19.27 4.74 -8.74
N ALA A 76 19.60 3.55 -9.24
CA ALA A 76 19.76 2.37 -8.40
C ALA A 76 20.97 2.54 -7.46
N VAL A 77 20.80 2.24 -6.17
CA VAL A 77 21.89 2.25 -5.18
C VAL A 77 21.82 1.02 -4.27
N SER A 78 22.98 0.43 -3.98
CA SER A 78 23.07 -0.56 -2.91
C SER A 78 23.16 0.19 -1.58
N TYR A 79 22.19 -0.04 -0.68
CA TYR A 79 22.17 0.60 0.64
C TYR A 79 22.39 -0.40 1.78
N THR A 80 22.20 -1.70 1.53
CA THR A 80 22.50 -2.78 2.47
C THR A 80 22.86 -4.08 1.75
N SER A 81 23.10 -5.15 2.50
CA SER A 81 23.21 -6.52 2.01
C SER A 81 22.46 -7.50 2.90
N VAL A 82 21.78 -8.48 2.31
CA VAL A 82 21.15 -9.62 3.01
C VAL A 82 21.87 -10.89 2.58
N ASP A 83 22.34 -11.68 3.55
CA ASP A 83 23.11 -12.91 3.32
C ASP A 83 24.33 -12.71 2.38
N GLY A 84 25.00 -11.56 2.53
CA GLY A 84 26.15 -11.18 1.71
C GLY A 84 25.82 -10.76 0.27
N LYS A 85 24.54 -10.63 -0.09
CA LYS A 85 24.08 -10.12 -1.39
C LYS A 85 23.59 -8.69 -1.26
N PRO A 86 24.00 -7.76 -2.15
CA PRO A 86 23.55 -6.38 -2.09
C PRO A 86 22.04 -6.27 -2.31
N VAL A 87 21.38 -5.45 -1.50
CA VAL A 87 19.99 -5.03 -1.72
C VAL A 87 20.03 -3.65 -2.35
N THR A 88 19.35 -3.52 -3.49
CA THR A 88 19.37 -2.32 -4.32
C THR A 88 18.04 -1.60 -4.22
N GLY A 89 18.07 -0.34 -3.76
CA GLY A 89 16.93 0.57 -3.77
C GLY A 89 17.01 1.57 -4.92
N TRP A 90 16.03 2.47 -5.00
CA TRP A 90 16.03 3.61 -5.92
C TRP A 90 16.20 4.91 -5.14
N LEU A 91 17.30 5.61 -5.36
CA LEU A 91 17.58 6.89 -4.74
C LEU A 91 17.27 8.01 -5.72
N ALA A 92 16.31 8.86 -5.34
CA ALA A 92 15.96 10.06 -6.07
C ALA A 92 16.33 11.33 -5.28
N ARG A 93 16.87 12.34 -5.99
CA ARG A 93 17.28 13.63 -5.42
C ARG A 93 17.04 14.78 -6.41
N PRO A 94 16.66 15.98 -5.94
CA PRO A 94 16.62 17.16 -6.81
C PRO A 94 18.01 17.50 -7.38
N VAL A 95 18.04 17.90 -8.66
CA VAL A 95 19.30 18.22 -9.36
C VAL A 95 19.96 19.44 -8.73
N GLY A 96 21.25 19.32 -8.39
CA GLY A 96 22.05 20.42 -7.85
C GLY A 96 21.71 20.82 -6.41
N ALA A 97 20.90 20.02 -5.71
CA ALA A 97 20.58 20.27 -4.31
C ALA A 97 21.76 19.96 -3.38
N ALA A 98 21.74 20.56 -2.19
CA ALA A 98 22.73 20.30 -1.15
C ALA A 98 22.65 18.85 -0.66
N ASP A 99 23.70 18.41 0.03
CA ASP A 99 23.78 17.03 0.54
C ASP A 99 22.83 16.81 1.74
N ASP A 100 22.53 17.86 2.51
CA ASP A 100 21.87 17.86 3.82
C ASP A 100 20.34 17.98 3.81
N LEU A 101 19.69 17.52 2.73
CA LEU A 101 18.24 17.53 2.63
C LEU A 101 17.59 16.59 3.65
N PRO A 102 16.37 16.90 4.14
CA PRO A 102 15.53 15.88 4.75
C PRO A 102 15.30 14.72 3.78
N ALA A 103 15.22 13.51 4.31
CA ALA A 103 15.10 12.29 3.54
C ALA A 103 13.78 11.56 3.80
N LEU A 104 13.40 10.73 2.83
CA LEU A 104 12.22 9.88 2.90
C LEU A 104 12.60 8.44 2.58
N ILE A 105 12.19 7.53 3.46
CA ILE A 105 12.13 6.10 3.16
C ILE A 105 10.79 5.84 2.48
N VAL A 106 10.82 5.38 1.23
CA VAL A 106 9.64 5.13 0.41
C VAL A 106 9.42 3.62 0.30
N ILE A 107 8.36 3.11 0.89
CA ILE A 107 8.10 1.67 0.99
C ILE A 107 7.06 1.26 -0.04
N HIS A 108 7.44 0.30 -0.88
CA HIS A 108 6.63 -0.18 -1.98
C HIS A 108 5.34 -0.89 -1.55
N GLN A 109 4.41 -0.99 -2.50
CA GLN A 109 3.21 -1.81 -2.39
C GLN A 109 3.56 -3.31 -2.43
N TRP A 110 2.55 -4.17 -2.46
CA TRP A 110 2.72 -5.62 -2.52
C TRP A 110 3.38 -6.16 -3.82
N TRP A 111 3.56 -5.30 -4.85
CA TRP A 111 4.22 -5.67 -6.10
C TRP A 111 5.74 -5.76 -5.98
N GLY A 112 6.35 -5.10 -4.98
CA GLY A 112 7.80 -4.88 -4.92
C GLY A 112 8.19 -3.49 -5.44
N LEU A 113 9.50 -3.23 -5.57
CA LEU A 113 10.04 -1.95 -6.05
C LEU A 113 9.86 -1.79 -7.58
N ASP A 114 8.63 -1.56 -7.99
CA ASP A 114 8.22 -1.31 -9.37
C ASP A 114 8.42 0.16 -9.82
N ASP A 115 8.10 0.44 -11.08
CA ASP A 115 8.24 1.78 -11.63
C ASP A 115 7.29 2.80 -10.99
N SER A 116 6.11 2.39 -10.52
CA SER A 116 5.17 3.31 -9.84
C SER A 116 5.81 3.89 -8.57
N ILE A 117 6.52 3.06 -7.82
CA ILE A 117 7.19 3.46 -6.58
C ILE A 117 8.45 4.27 -6.87
N ARG A 118 9.22 3.92 -7.90
CA ARG A 118 10.36 4.74 -8.35
C ARG A 118 9.91 6.15 -8.75
N ARG A 119 8.78 6.25 -9.47
CA ARG A 119 8.20 7.55 -9.85
C ARG A 119 7.65 8.31 -8.65
N ALA A 120 7.04 7.64 -7.68
CA ALA A 120 6.64 8.28 -6.43
C ALA A 120 7.86 8.88 -5.69
N ALA A 121 8.97 8.14 -5.60
CA ALA A 121 10.22 8.64 -5.03
C ALA A 121 10.77 9.85 -5.79
N GLU A 122 10.72 9.85 -7.13
CA GLU A 122 11.11 10.99 -7.95
C GLU A 122 10.19 12.21 -7.75
N ARG A 123 8.87 12.01 -7.63
CA ARG A 123 7.93 13.10 -7.32
C ARG A 123 8.18 13.68 -5.93
N LEU A 124 8.48 12.85 -4.94
CA LEU A 124 8.90 13.30 -3.60
C LEU A 124 10.22 14.05 -3.64
N ALA A 125 11.20 13.57 -4.41
CA ALA A 125 12.45 14.31 -4.61
C ALA A 125 12.21 15.68 -5.25
N GLY A 126 11.23 15.78 -6.15
CA GLY A 126 10.74 17.05 -6.70
C GLY A 126 10.25 18.03 -5.62
N GLN A 127 9.80 17.55 -4.47
CA GLN A 127 9.37 18.41 -3.35
C GLN A 127 10.52 18.88 -2.46
N GLY A 128 11.77 18.52 -2.78
CA GLY A 128 12.95 18.96 -2.03
C GLY A 128 13.55 17.91 -1.08
N TYR A 129 13.17 16.64 -1.22
CA TYR A 129 13.63 15.55 -0.33
C TYR A 129 14.68 14.66 -1.01
N THR A 130 15.53 14.00 -0.21
CA THR A 130 16.23 12.79 -0.66
C THR A 130 15.31 11.59 -0.48
N ALA A 131 14.80 11.00 -1.55
CA ALA A 131 13.88 9.87 -1.45
C ALA A 131 14.60 8.55 -1.77
N LEU A 132 14.71 7.65 -0.79
CA LEU A 132 15.19 6.29 -0.97
C LEU A 132 14.00 5.33 -0.96
N ALA A 133 13.63 4.83 -2.15
CA ALA A 133 12.72 3.71 -2.24
C ALA A 133 13.46 2.41 -1.92
N VAL A 134 13.12 1.81 -0.79
CA VAL A 134 13.72 0.57 -0.31
C VAL A 134 13.16 -0.63 -1.06
N ASP A 135 13.92 -1.71 -1.11
CA ASP A 135 13.50 -2.98 -1.69
C ASP A 135 13.45 -4.04 -0.60
N LEU A 136 12.23 -4.35 -0.14
CA LEU A 136 12.01 -5.39 0.87
C LEU A 136 11.97 -6.79 0.25
N TYR A 137 11.95 -6.90 -1.09
CA TYR A 137 11.76 -8.14 -1.84
C TYR A 137 13.04 -8.62 -2.54
N ASN A 138 14.19 -7.98 -2.30
CA ASN A 138 15.50 -8.38 -2.80
C ASN A 138 15.53 -8.53 -4.33
N GLY A 139 14.99 -7.54 -5.04
CA GLY A 139 14.98 -7.41 -6.49
C GLY A 139 13.77 -8.05 -7.17
N VAL A 140 12.87 -8.71 -6.41
CA VAL A 140 11.70 -9.36 -6.98
C VAL A 140 10.55 -8.36 -7.12
N VAL A 141 10.10 -8.16 -8.35
CA VAL A 141 8.83 -7.49 -8.67
C VAL A 141 7.85 -8.56 -9.14
N ALA A 142 6.65 -8.58 -8.55
CA ALA A 142 5.61 -9.54 -8.91
C ALA A 142 4.91 -9.13 -10.20
N GLU A 143 4.61 -10.10 -11.05
CA GLU A 143 3.94 -9.87 -12.34
C GLU A 143 2.42 -10.08 -12.26
N LYS A 144 1.95 -10.82 -11.25
CA LYS A 144 0.56 -11.22 -11.07
C LYS A 144 0.15 -11.36 -9.60
N PRO A 145 -1.14 -11.18 -9.27
CA PRO A 145 -1.65 -11.24 -7.89
C PRO A 145 -1.20 -12.46 -7.06
N PRO A 146 -1.20 -13.72 -7.57
CA PRO A 146 -0.73 -14.86 -6.78
C PRO A 146 0.76 -14.75 -6.38
N GLN A 147 1.59 -14.20 -7.25
CA GLN A 147 3.02 -14.00 -6.98
C GLN A 147 3.22 -12.90 -5.94
N ALA A 148 2.49 -11.78 -6.07
CA ALA A 148 2.52 -10.67 -5.11
C ALA A 148 2.11 -11.15 -3.71
N MET A 149 1.03 -11.94 -3.61
CA MET A 149 0.62 -12.56 -2.35
C MET A 149 1.72 -13.44 -1.75
N LYS A 150 2.35 -14.31 -2.55
CA LYS A 150 3.42 -15.21 -2.08
C LYS A 150 4.63 -14.46 -1.55
N ILE A 151 5.07 -13.40 -2.24
CA ILE A 151 6.24 -12.62 -1.83
C ILE A 151 5.92 -11.74 -0.60
N SER A 152 4.75 -11.10 -0.59
CA SER A 152 4.26 -10.34 0.57
C SER A 152 4.18 -11.18 1.84
N ARG A 153 3.76 -12.46 1.73
CA ARG A 153 3.82 -13.42 2.84
C ARG A 153 5.22 -13.65 3.36
N THR A 154 6.23 -13.73 2.49
CA THR A 154 7.63 -13.96 2.90
C THR A 154 8.12 -12.84 3.82
N VAL A 155 7.89 -11.59 3.42
CA VAL A 155 8.27 -10.42 4.22
C VAL A 155 7.44 -10.33 5.51
N SER A 156 6.15 -10.61 5.44
CA SER A 156 5.26 -10.60 6.62
C SER A 156 5.65 -11.66 7.66
N LYS A 157 6.10 -12.85 7.23
CA LYS A 157 6.58 -13.93 8.11
C LYS A 157 7.92 -13.62 8.78
N ASN A 158 8.71 -12.70 8.23
CA ASN A 158 10.00 -12.30 8.78
C ASN A 158 10.08 -10.78 8.96
N LYS A 159 9.21 -10.26 9.85
CA LYS A 159 9.17 -8.84 10.20
C LYS A 159 10.55 -8.31 10.61
N ALA A 160 11.31 -9.10 11.38
CA ALA A 160 12.64 -8.71 11.85
C ALA A 160 13.63 -8.43 10.70
N ALA A 161 13.64 -9.27 9.65
CA ALA A 161 14.52 -9.04 8.50
C ALA A 161 14.12 -7.78 7.71
N GLY A 162 12.83 -7.51 7.55
CA GLY A 162 12.37 -6.28 6.91
C GLY A 162 12.72 -5.03 7.73
N LEU A 163 12.60 -5.08 9.05
CA LEU A 163 13.01 -3.98 9.93
C LEU A 163 14.53 -3.77 9.93
N ALA A 164 15.32 -4.85 9.85
CA ALA A 164 16.78 -4.74 9.70
C ALA A 164 17.16 -4.04 8.38
N ASN A 165 16.52 -4.40 7.27
CA ASN A 165 16.69 -3.72 5.98
C ASN A 165 16.39 -2.22 6.08
N ILE A 166 15.29 -1.85 6.76
CA ILE A 166 14.91 -0.45 6.95
C ILE A 166 15.88 0.28 7.89
N SER A 167 16.37 -0.38 8.94
CA SER A 167 17.42 0.17 9.81
C SER A 167 18.68 0.52 9.02
N ASP A 168 19.10 -0.36 8.10
CA ASP A 168 20.23 -0.06 7.22
C ASP A 168 19.93 1.08 6.23
N ALA A 169 18.69 1.22 5.78
CA ALA A 169 18.26 2.37 4.98
C ALA A 169 18.34 3.69 5.76
N ILE A 170 17.94 3.69 7.03
CA ILE A 170 18.11 4.83 7.96
C ILE A 170 19.60 5.17 8.08
N ALA A 171 20.45 4.17 8.37
CA ALA A 171 21.88 4.36 8.51
C ALA A 171 22.52 4.90 7.22
N TYR A 172 22.11 4.38 6.05
CA TYR A 172 22.55 4.86 4.76
C TYR A 172 22.16 6.33 4.54
N LEU A 173 20.92 6.71 4.81
CA LEU A 173 20.46 8.09 4.65
C LEU A 173 21.21 9.06 5.57
N LYS A 174 21.41 8.70 6.84
CA LYS A 174 22.20 9.49 7.81
C LYS A 174 23.65 9.66 7.35
N ALA A 175 24.28 8.59 6.88
CA ALA A 175 25.64 8.64 6.35
C ALA A 175 25.76 9.50 5.07
N ASN A 176 24.66 9.70 4.35
CA ASN A 176 24.57 10.56 3.16
C ASN A 176 23.94 11.93 3.45
N GLY A 177 24.01 12.39 4.71
CA GLY A 177 23.71 13.77 5.09
C GLY A 177 22.27 14.06 5.49
N ALA A 178 21.37 13.06 5.54
CA ALA A 178 19.98 13.30 5.91
C ALA A 178 19.87 13.99 7.29
N THR A 179 19.25 15.17 7.31
CA THR A 179 19.05 15.98 8.53
C THR A 179 17.85 15.53 9.35
N LYS A 180 16.84 15.01 8.67
CA LYS A 180 15.65 14.36 9.20
C LYS A 180 15.23 13.21 8.29
N ILE A 181 14.50 12.24 8.81
CA ILE A 181 14.02 11.08 8.06
C ILE A 181 12.53 10.87 8.30
N GLY A 182 11.72 11.02 7.24
CA GLY A 182 10.35 10.53 7.24
C GLY A 182 10.23 9.14 6.60
N VAL A 183 9.12 8.46 6.85
CA VAL A 183 8.75 7.21 6.20
C VAL A 183 7.37 7.31 5.58
N ILE A 184 7.22 6.82 4.36
CA ILE A 184 5.96 6.80 3.61
C ILE A 184 5.79 5.46 2.91
N GLY A 185 4.57 4.94 2.87
CA GLY A 185 4.25 3.79 2.05
C GLY A 185 2.76 3.58 1.84
N TRP A 186 2.44 2.68 0.90
CA TRP A 186 1.08 2.38 0.43
C TRP A 186 0.73 0.91 0.63
N CYS A 187 -0.52 0.60 1.02
CA CYS A 187 -0.99 -0.77 1.23
C CYS A 187 -0.08 -1.51 2.22
N MET A 188 0.61 -2.56 1.79
CA MET A 188 1.65 -3.24 2.57
C MET A 188 2.70 -2.23 3.06
N GLY A 189 3.19 -1.34 2.19
CA GLY A 189 4.14 -0.30 2.55
C GLY A 189 3.61 0.68 3.59
N GLY A 190 2.29 0.94 3.62
CA GLY A 190 1.67 1.77 4.66
C GLY A 190 1.72 1.11 6.03
N ARG A 191 1.49 -0.22 6.10
CA ARG A 191 1.70 -1.00 7.32
C ARG A 191 3.16 -0.95 7.78
N TRP A 192 4.09 -1.08 6.83
CA TRP A 192 5.52 -1.00 7.12
C TRP A 192 5.96 0.40 7.56
N SER A 193 5.34 1.45 7.04
CA SER A 193 5.56 2.83 7.50
C SER A 193 5.27 2.98 9.00
N LEU A 194 4.14 2.42 9.48
CA LEU A 194 3.84 2.37 10.91
C LEU A 194 4.82 1.48 11.68
N PHE A 195 5.16 0.29 11.17
CA PHE A 195 6.14 -0.58 11.83
C PHE A 195 7.51 0.09 11.98
N THR A 196 7.95 0.84 10.98
CA THR A 196 9.19 1.61 11.02
C THR A 196 9.14 2.68 12.10
N ALA A 197 8.04 3.44 12.20
CA ALA A 197 7.88 4.48 13.21
C ALA A 197 7.82 3.90 14.64
N LEU A 198 7.16 2.74 14.81
CA LEU A 198 7.08 2.05 16.11
C LEU A 198 8.43 1.46 16.54
N GLU A 199 9.20 0.91 15.61
CA GLU A 199 10.49 0.27 15.92
C GLU A 199 11.61 1.29 16.13
N PHE A 200 11.60 2.37 15.35
CA PHE A 200 12.68 3.36 15.33
C PHE A 200 12.18 4.78 15.68
N PRO A 201 11.49 4.98 16.82
CA PRO A 201 10.82 6.25 17.10
C PRO A 201 11.79 7.43 17.32
N GLN A 202 13.06 7.15 17.57
CA GLN A 202 14.11 8.16 17.75
C GLN A 202 14.84 8.49 16.44
N ASP A 203 14.61 7.72 15.37
CA ASP A 203 15.26 7.89 14.08
C ASP A 203 14.31 8.39 12.97
N ILE A 204 13.00 8.47 13.28
CA ILE A 204 11.94 8.84 12.35
C ILE A 204 11.24 10.11 12.82
N ASP A 205 11.28 11.15 11.99
CA ASP A 205 10.74 12.49 12.25
C ASP A 205 9.29 12.68 11.77
N ALA A 206 8.81 11.79 10.88
CA ALA A 206 7.43 11.81 10.39
C ALA A 206 7.03 10.45 9.77
N SER A 207 5.79 10.02 9.95
CA SER A 207 5.26 8.79 9.34
C SER A 207 4.00 9.05 8.53
N ILE A 208 3.92 8.49 7.32
CA ILE A 208 2.77 8.61 6.42
C ILE A 208 2.28 7.22 6.02
N ILE A 209 1.00 6.97 6.25
CA ILE A 209 0.35 5.67 6.07
C ILE A 209 -0.77 5.84 5.04
N TYR A 210 -0.57 5.32 3.83
CA TYR A 210 -1.63 5.20 2.84
C TYR A 210 -2.26 3.81 2.91
N TYR A 211 -3.54 3.75 3.32
CA TYR A 211 -4.38 2.54 3.38
C TYR A 211 -3.61 1.33 3.89
N GLY A 212 -2.78 1.56 4.91
CA GLY A 212 -1.92 0.56 5.52
C GLY A 212 -2.56 -0.03 6.76
N GLY A 213 -2.26 -1.30 7.05
CA GLY A 213 -2.73 -1.91 8.28
C GLY A 213 -2.17 -1.19 9.52
N VAL A 214 -3.06 -0.81 10.43
CA VAL A 214 -2.75 -0.12 11.69
C VAL A 214 -3.06 -0.98 12.92
N THR A 215 -2.56 -0.58 14.09
CA THR A 215 -2.86 -1.13 15.41
C THR A 215 -3.70 -0.13 16.21
N ASP A 216 -4.46 -0.57 17.20
CA ASP A 216 -5.10 0.29 18.19
C ASP A 216 -4.63 -0.03 19.62
N ASP A 217 -3.55 -0.80 19.73
CA ASP A 217 -2.87 -1.07 20.99
C ASP A 217 -2.18 0.20 21.49
N GLN A 218 -2.67 0.75 22.60
CA GLN A 218 -2.13 1.98 23.16
C GLN A 218 -0.70 1.81 23.71
N GLU A 219 -0.30 0.61 24.15
CA GLU A 219 1.06 0.36 24.61
C GLU A 219 2.04 0.40 23.43
N GLU A 220 1.66 -0.18 22.28
CA GLU A 220 2.45 -0.08 21.05
C GLU A 220 2.54 1.38 20.59
N LEU A 221 1.41 2.10 20.52
CA LEU A 221 1.36 3.47 20.00
C LEU A 221 2.01 4.51 20.92
N ALA A 222 2.20 4.20 22.20
CA ALA A 222 2.78 5.13 23.18
C ALA A 222 4.19 5.59 22.83
N VAL A 223 4.95 4.83 22.02
CA VAL A 223 6.32 5.17 21.61
C VAL A 223 6.40 6.17 20.46
N LEU A 224 5.30 6.46 19.78
CA LEU A 224 5.28 7.39 18.65
C LEU A 224 5.39 8.83 19.15
N ASP A 225 6.55 9.45 18.97
CA ASP A 225 6.79 10.86 19.40
C ASP A 225 6.77 11.85 18.23
N MET A 226 6.67 11.33 17.00
CA MET A 226 6.63 12.11 15.77
C MET A 226 5.20 12.29 15.24
N PRO A 227 4.95 13.30 14.38
CA PRO A 227 3.68 13.44 13.67
C PRO A 227 3.41 12.25 12.73
N VAL A 228 2.15 11.83 12.68
CA VAL A 228 1.66 10.77 11.79
C VAL A 228 0.55 11.31 10.88
N LEU A 229 0.64 11.00 9.58
CA LEU A 229 -0.43 11.22 8.61
C LEU A 229 -1.05 9.87 8.21
N GLY A 230 -2.29 9.65 8.60
CA GLY A 230 -3.09 8.48 8.22
C GLY A 230 -4.09 8.82 7.12
N ILE A 231 -3.98 8.16 5.96
CA ILE A 231 -4.85 8.35 4.80
C ILE A 231 -5.53 7.01 4.48
N PHE A 232 -6.86 6.94 4.59
CA PHE A 232 -7.64 5.71 4.50
C PHE A 232 -8.81 5.80 3.50
N ALA A 233 -9.36 4.64 3.13
CA ALA A 233 -10.46 4.50 2.19
C ALA A 233 -11.73 3.96 2.88
N GLY A 234 -12.89 4.49 2.48
CA GLY A 234 -14.18 4.21 3.10
C GLY A 234 -14.80 2.86 2.70
N ASN A 235 -14.41 2.32 1.54
CA ASN A 235 -14.85 1.01 1.05
C ASN A 235 -13.78 -0.09 1.24
N ASP A 236 -12.74 0.18 2.02
CA ASP A 236 -11.60 -0.71 2.20
C ASP A 236 -11.97 -1.99 2.99
N PHE A 237 -11.77 -3.17 2.38
CA PHE A 237 -12.00 -4.47 3.04
C PHE A 237 -10.73 -5.09 3.65
N ILE A 238 -9.56 -4.52 3.39
CA ILE A 238 -8.25 -4.95 3.89
C ILE A 238 -7.90 -4.18 5.17
N VAL A 239 -8.17 -2.88 5.19
CA VAL A 239 -8.10 -2.01 6.36
C VAL A 239 -9.47 -1.38 6.57
N PRO A 240 -10.43 -2.14 7.15
CA PRO A 240 -11.79 -1.65 7.34
C PRO A 240 -11.83 -0.27 8.02
N PRO A 241 -12.72 0.65 7.63
CA PRO A 241 -12.81 1.98 8.24
C PRO A 241 -12.90 1.94 9.77
N LYS A 242 -13.60 0.93 10.31
CA LYS A 242 -13.67 0.69 11.76
C LYS A 242 -12.29 0.51 12.41
N LYS A 243 -11.37 -0.17 11.74
CA LYS A 243 -9.99 -0.36 12.22
C LYS A 243 -9.21 0.95 12.18
N ALA A 244 -9.33 1.71 11.09
CA ALA A 244 -8.72 3.04 10.97
C ALA A 244 -9.24 4.03 12.03
N TYR A 245 -10.55 4.05 12.29
CA TYR A 245 -11.13 4.89 13.34
C TYR A 245 -10.72 4.48 14.76
N ARG A 246 -10.54 3.18 15.02
CA ARG A 246 -10.01 2.71 16.32
C ARG A 246 -8.57 3.15 16.55
N PHE A 247 -7.73 3.08 15.51
CA PHE A 247 -6.37 3.64 15.55
C PHE A 247 -6.41 5.16 15.84
N ALA A 248 -7.26 5.91 15.14
CA ALA A 248 -7.39 7.35 15.38
C ALA A 248 -7.82 7.68 16.81
N ALA A 249 -8.80 6.94 17.36
CA ALA A 249 -9.23 7.09 18.74
C ALA A 249 -8.12 6.76 19.75
N ALA A 250 -7.34 5.70 19.51
CA ALA A 250 -6.22 5.34 20.37
C ALA A 250 -5.10 6.42 20.35
N MET A 251 -4.80 6.98 19.18
CA MET A 251 -3.85 8.09 19.05
C MET A 251 -4.37 9.36 19.77
N GLU A 252 -5.66 9.65 19.69
CA GLU A 252 -6.31 10.76 20.40
C GLU A 252 -6.24 10.58 21.92
N ASP A 253 -6.59 9.40 22.44
CA ASP A 253 -6.52 9.07 23.88
C ASP A 253 -5.10 9.26 24.44
N LEU A 254 -4.09 8.88 23.67
CA LEU A 254 -2.67 9.06 23.98
C LEU A 254 -2.15 10.48 23.71
N LYS A 255 -2.98 11.36 23.13
CA LYS A 255 -2.62 12.73 22.72
C LYS A 255 -1.44 12.76 21.75
N LYS A 256 -1.37 11.78 20.84
CA LYS A 256 -0.38 11.74 19.77
C LYS A 256 -0.77 12.70 18.65
N ASP A 257 0.24 13.17 17.91
CA ASP A 257 0.02 14.05 16.76
C ASP A 257 -0.37 13.22 15.53
N LEU A 258 -1.68 13.18 15.25
CA LEU A 258 -2.26 12.46 14.13
C LEU A 258 -3.09 13.39 13.24
N GLU A 259 -2.72 13.48 11.97
CA GLU A 259 -3.61 13.94 10.90
C GLU A 259 -4.28 12.74 10.25
N PHE A 260 -5.61 12.72 10.24
CA PHE A 260 -6.40 11.58 9.76
C PHE A 260 -7.37 12.00 8.65
N TYR A 261 -7.31 11.31 7.52
CA TYR A 261 -8.21 11.52 6.39
C TYR A 261 -8.82 10.20 5.93
N MET A 262 -10.11 10.22 5.63
CA MET A 262 -10.89 9.09 5.15
C MET A 262 -11.64 9.48 3.88
N TYR A 263 -11.29 8.86 2.76
CA TYR A 263 -11.99 9.05 1.48
C TYR A 263 -13.17 8.09 1.40
N ARG A 264 -14.36 8.60 1.71
CA ARG A 264 -15.57 7.80 1.89
C ARG A 264 -15.90 6.88 0.72
N ASP A 265 -15.76 7.36 -0.50
CA ASP A 265 -16.17 6.66 -1.73
C ASP A 265 -14.98 6.05 -2.47
N ALA A 266 -13.86 5.84 -1.78
CA ALA A 266 -12.65 5.23 -2.32
C ALA A 266 -12.46 3.81 -1.79
N ASP A 267 -11.95 2.93 -2.65
CA ASP A 267 -11.54 1.56 -2.34
C ASP A 267 -10.06 1.52 -1.89
N HIS A 268 -9.56 0.36 -1.45
CA HIS A 268 -8.28 0.25 -0.75
C HIS A 268 -7.13 0.94 -1.50
N ALA A 269 -6.94 0.60 -2.77
CA ALA A 269 -5.78 1.03 -3.54
C ALA A 269 -6.01 2.34 -4.32
N PHE A 270 -6.82 3.26 -3.80
CA PHE A 270 -7.29 4.42 -4.57
C PHE A 270 -6.18 5.33 -5.13
N SER A 271 -4.99 5.32 -4.52
CA SER A 271 -3.85 6.11 -5.01
C SER A 271 -2.84 5.29 -5.84
N ASN A 272 -3.11 4.01 -6.06
CA ASN A 272 -2.28 3.12 -6.87
C ASN A 272 -2.55 3.36 -8.36
N PRO A 273 -1.61 3.93 -9.13
CA PRO A 273 -1.84 4.24 -10.54
C PRO A 273 -1.88 2.99 -11.44
N SER A 274 -1.54 1.81 -10.91
CA SER A 274 -1.52 0.53 -11.64
C SER A 274 -2.77 -0.34 -11.41
N GLY A 275 -3.65 0.07 -10.49
CA GLY A 275 -4.83 -0.70 -10.10
C GLY A 275 -6.14 -0.23 -10.72
N GLN A 276 -7.17 -1.08 -10.68
CA GLN A 276 -8.51 -0.74 -11.17
C GLN A 276 -9.23 0.27 -10.26
N ASP A 277 -8.86 0.31 -8.99
CA ASP A 277 -9.47 1.15 -7.97
C ASP A 277 -8.93 2.58 -7.92
N TYR A 278 -8.04 2.95 -8.86
CA TYR A 278 -7.44 4.28 -8.90
C TYR A 278 -8.52 5.38 -8.98
N ASN A 279 -8.57 6.22 -7.94
CA ASN A 279 -9.46 7.38 -7.87
C ASN A 279 -8.61 8.65 -8.04
N PRO A 280 -8.66 9.34 -9.19
CA PRO A 280 -7.79 10.48 -9.46
C PRO A 280 -8.02 11.67 -8.52
N GLU A 281 -9.26 11.91 -8.10
CA GLU A 281 -9.60 13.03 -7.22
C GLU A 281 -9.07 12.78 -5.80
N ALA A 282 -9.35 11.60 -5.24
CA ALA A 282 -8.84 11.22 -3.93
C ALA A 282 -7.31 11.10 -3.91
N ALA A 283 -6.70 10.57 -4.98
CA ALA A 283 -5.25 10.47 -5.09
C ALA A 283 -4.56 11.84 -5.16
N ALA A 284 -5.14 12.80 -5.90
CA ALA A 284 -4.62 14.16 -5.99
C ALA A 284 -4.72 14.91 -4.66
N ASP A 285 -5.87 14.86 -4.00
CA ASP A 285 -6.08 15.48 -2.67
C ASP A 285 -5.16 14.85 -1.62
N ALA A 286 -5.01 13.52 -1.62
CA ALA A 286 -4.11 12.82 -0.70
C ALA A 286 -2.64 13.23 -0.90
N TRP A 287 -2.23 13.42 -2.16
CA TRP A 287 -0.89 13.89 -2.49
C TRP A 287 -0.64 15.31 -1.99
N GLU A 288 -1.60 16.23 -2.16
CA GLU A 288 -1.50 17.60 -1.65
C GLU A 288 -1.31 17.60 -0.12
N LYS A 289 -2.17 16.87 0.60
CA LYS A 289 -2.06 16.70 2.07
C LYS A 289 -0.72 16.13 2.49
N THR A 290 -0.20 15.18 1.72
CA THR A 290 1.11 14.57 1.95
C THR A 290 2.22 15.60 1.83
N THR A 291 2.24 16.39 0.74
CA THR A 291 3.28 17.40 0.55
C THR A 291 3.20 18.52 1.59
N ASP A 292 2.00 18.91 2.00
CA ASP A 292 1.79 19.92 3.05
C ASP A 292 2.20 19.41 4.44
N PHE A 293 1.92 18.15 4.74
CA PHE A 293 2.37 17.49 5.97
C PHE A 293 3.90 17.39 6.01
N LEU A 294 4.53 16.92 4.93
CA LEU A 294 5.98 16.81 4.84
C LEU A 294 6.67 18.16 5.01
N LYS A 295 6.15 19.20 4.35
CA LYS A 295 6.70 20.57 4.45
C LYS A 295 6.68 21.14 5.87
N ARG A 296 5.71 20.73 6.69
CA ARG A 296 5.58 21.20 8.07
C ARG A 296 6.49 20.45 9.04
N ASN A 297 6.77 19.18 8.76
CA ASN A 297 7.38 18.26 9.73
C ASN A 297 8.83 17.89 9.42
N LEU A 298 9.24 17.95 8.15
CA LEU A 298 10.62 17.70 7.72
C LEU A 298 11.29 19.00 7.27
#